data_AF-A0A3B0Z6Z2-F1
#
_entry.id   AF-A0A3B0Z6Z2-F1
#
_cell.length_a   1.000
_cell.length_b   1.000
_cell.length_c   1.000
_cell.angle_alpha   90.00
_cell.angle_beta   90.00
_cell.angle_gamma   90.00
#
_symmetry.space_group_name_H-M   'P 1'
#
loop_
_entity.id
_entity.type
_entity.pdbx_description
1 polymer ?
#
loop_
_entity_poly.entity_id
_entity_poly.type
_entity_poly.pdbx_seq_one_letter_code
_entity_poly.pdbx_strand_id
1 'polypeptide(L)'
;MFTPNFQITAALTQMLMDIEASRQAVSSLPITLPVLTSLRESARLISTHYSTQIEGNRLTQAQVDDVLHGGTFPNRERDEREVKNY
;
A
#
# COMPACT_ATOMS: atom_id res chain seq x y z
N MET A 1 1.63 -24.29 -22.10
CA MET A 1 1.16 -22.94 -21.73
C MET A 1 0.45 -23.07 -20.39
N PHE A 2 0.68 -22.15 -19.44
CA PHE A 2 -0.01 -22.20 -18.15
C PHE A 2 -1.48 -21.80 -18.34
N THR A 3 -2.40 -22.61 -17.83
CA THR A 3 -3.85 -22.37 -17.90
C THR A 3 -4.40 -22.30 -16.48
N PRO A 4 -4.53 -21.10 -15.88
CA PRO A 4 -5.03 -21.00 -14.52
C PRO A 4 -6.49 -21.46 -14.44
N ASN A 5 -6.83 -22.19 -13.40
CA ASN A 5 -8.20 -22.65 -13.13
C ASN A 5 -8.80 -21.81 -12.00
N PHE A 6 -9.54 -20.77 -12.37
CA PHE A 6 -10.25 -19.91 -11.42
C PHE A 6 -11.67 -20.43 -11.19
N GLN A 7 -12.07 -20.51 -9.92
CA GLN A 7 -13.43 -20.90 -9.53
C GLN A 7 -13.96 -19.93 -8.50
N ILE A 8 -15.17 -19.42 -8.71
CA ILE A 8 -15.88 -18.63 -7.72
C ILE A 8 -16.58 -19.59 -6.77
N THR A 9 -16.25 -19.49 -5.49
CA THR A 9 -16.91 -20.22 -4.41
C THR A 9 -17.87 -19.30 -3.66
N ALA A 10 -18.82 -19.86 -2.91
CA ALA A 10 -19.71 -19.05 -2.07
C ALA A 10 -18.94 -18.15 -1.09
N ALA A 11 -17.83 -18.63 -0.54
CA ALA A 11 -16.97 -17.83 0.33
C ALA A 11 -16.30 -16.66 -0.41
N LEU A 12 -15.82 -16.87 -1.65
CA LEU A 12 -15.27 -15.79 -2.48
C LEU A 12 -16.34 -14.74 -2.80
N THR A 13 -17.55 -15.18 -3.15
CA THR A 13 -18.68 -14.26 -3.39
C THR A 13 -19.00 -13.44 -2.14
N GLN A 14 -19.02 -14.05 -0.96
CA GLN A 14 -19.26 -13.33 0.30
C GLN A 14 -18.18 -12.27 0.54
N MET A 15 -16.90 -12.63 0.41
CA MET A 15 -15.79 -11.67 0.58
C MET A 15 -15.88 -10.51 -0.42
N LEU A 16 -16.27 -10.75 -1.68
CA LEU A 16 -16.47 -9.69 -2.65
C LEU A 16 -17.61 -8.73 -2.24
N MET A 17 -18.71 -9.27 -1.71
CA MET A 17 -19.81 -8.45 -1.20
C MET A 17 -19.39 -7.61 0.01
N ASP A 18 -18.59 -8.18 0.92
CA ASP A 18 -18.09 -7.47 2.10
C ASP A 18 -17.12 -6.34 1.71
N ILE A 19 -16.26 -6.57 0.71
CA ILE A 19 -15.36 -5.56 0.14
C ILE A 19 -16.18 -4.41 -0.47
N GLU A 20 -17.20 -4.72 -1.27
CA GLU A 20 -18.02 -3.69 -1.92
C GLU A 20 -18.83 -2.89 -0.90
N ALA A 21 -19.40 -3.53 0.12
CA ALA A 21 -20.09 -2.85 1.21
C ALA A 21 -19.16 -1.87 1.93
N SER A 22 -17.93 -2.29 2.22
CA SER A 22 -16.91 -1.46 2.87
C SER A 22 -16.49 -0.28 1.98
N ARG A 23 -16.28 -0.53 0.68
CA ARG A 23 -15.94 0.51 -0.31
C ARG A 23 -17.05 1.55 -0.40
N GLN A 24 -18.31 1.13 -0.42
CA GLN A 24 -19.46 2.04 -0.51
C GLN A 24 -19.60 2.90 0.76
N ALA A 25 -19.37 2.32 1.93
CA ALA A 25 -19.37 3.07 3.20
C ALA A 25 -18.35 4.22 3.17
N VAL A 26 -17.13 3.97 2.70
CA VAL A 26 -16.08 5.00 2.59
C VAL A 26 -16.37 6.00 1.46
N SER A 27 -16.85 5.54 0.31
CA SER A 27 -17.09 6.39 -0.88
C SER A 27 -18.16 7.46 -0.64
N SER A 28 -19.06 7.24 0.32
CA SER A 28 -20.13 8.17 0.67
C SER A 28 -19.73 9.26 1.67
N LEU A 29 -18.52 9.17 2.25
CA LEU A 29 -18.06 10.13 3.26
C LEU A 29 -17.78 11.51 2.63
N PRO A 30 -18.17 12.60 3.31
CA PRO A 30 -17.82 13.95 2.87
C PRO A 30 -16.35 14.23 3.18
N ILE A 31 -15.47 13.96 2.22
CA ILE A 31 -14.01 14.16 2.35
C ILE A 31 -13.60 15.43 1.62
N THR A 32 -12.93 16.34 2.33
CA THR A 32 -12.35 17.54 1.72
C THR A 32 -11.05 17.23 0.98
N LEU A 33 -10.67 18.06 0.02
CA LEU A 33 -9.43 17.86 -0.74
C LEU A 33 -8.18 17.74 0.17
N PRO A 34 -7.98 18.57 1.21
CA PRO A 34 -6.83 18.43 2.09
C PRO A 34 -6.78 17.08 2.83
N VAL A 35 -7.94 16.61 3.33
CA VAL A 35 -8.03 15.31 4.00
C VAL A 35 -7.72 14.18 3.02
N LEU A 36 -8.25 14.26 1.79
CA LEU A 36 -7.96 13.27 0.75
C LEU A 36 -6.46 13.20 0.41
N THR A 37 -5.78 14.35 0.33
CA THR A 37 -4.33 14.39 0.08
C THR A 37 -3.56 13.71 1.21
N SER A 38 -3.85 14.07 2.47
CA SER A 38 -3.21 13.47 3.65
C SER A 38 -3.45 11.96 3.75
N LEU A 39 -4.66 11.49 3.43
CA LEU A 39 -4.97 10.05 3.38
C LEU A 39 -4.15 9.32 2.31
N ARG A 40 -3.97 9.94 1.13
CA ARG A 40 -3.16 9.37 0.05
C ARG A 40 -1.68 9.30 0.40
N GLU A 41 -1.14 10.35 1.03
CA GLU A 41 0.24 10.35 1.52
C GLU A 41 0.46 9.25 2.55
N SER A 42 -0.45 9.15 3.53
CA SER A 42 -0.42 8.10 4.56
C SER A 42 -0.51 6.69 3.95
N ALA A 43 -1.42 6.49 2.99
CA ALA A 43 -1.58 5.22 2.29
C ALA A 43 -0.33 4.85 1.47
N ARG A 44 0.28 5.82 0.78
CA ARG A 44 1.52 5.61 0.04
C ARG A 44 2.66 5.18 0.97
N LEU A 45 2.84 5.87 2.10
CA LEU A 45 3.86 5.52 3.09
C LEU A 45 3.69 4.08 3.59
N ILE A 46 2.48 3.73 4.03
CA ILE A 46 2.17 2.40 4.57
C ILE A 46 2.35 1.30 3.51
N SER A 47 1.82 1.52 2.30
CA SER A 47 1.91 0.56 1.20
C SER A 47 3.36 0.31 0.78
N THR A 48 4.16 1.38 0.70
CA THR A 48 5.58 1.30 0.36
C THR A 48 6.36 0.54 1.43
N HIS A 49 6.13 0.88 2.71
CA HIS A 49 6.82 0.23 3.82
C HIS A 49 6.53 -1.28 3.86
N TYR A 50 5.26 -1.68 3.89
CA TYR A 50 4.93 -3.09 4.03
C TYR A 50 5.24 -3.91 2.77
N SER A 51 5.10 -3.34 1.57
CA SER A 51 5.42 -4.06 0.33
C SER A 51 6.92 -4.31 0.18
N THR A 52 7.76 -3.31 0.47
CA THR A 52 9.22 -3.51 0.42
C THR A 52 9.69 -4.39 1.58
N GLN A 53 9.04 -4.31 2.76
CA GLN A 53 9.39 -5.15 3.91
C GLN A 53 9.18 -6.64 3.67
N ILE A 54 8.09 -7.06 3.01
CA ILE A 54 7.88 -8.48 2.69
C ILE A 54 8.91 -9.02 1.69
N GLU A 55 9.58 -8.14 0.94
CA GLU A 55 10.68 -8.46 0.03
C GLU A 55 12.07 -8.40 0.71
N GLY A 56 12.10 -8.09 2.01
CA GLY A 56 13.31 -8.10 2.85
C GLY A 56 13.96 -6.74 3.06
N ASN A 57 13.33 -5.64 2.64
CA ASN A 57 13.75 -4.29 2.99
C ASN A 57 13.66 -4.10 4.51
N ARG A 58 14.68 -3.48 5.10
CA ARG A 58 14.80 -3.35 6.56
C ARG A 58 14.68 -1.91 7.06
N LEU A 59 14.33 -0.97 6.19
CA LEU A 59 14.03 0.39 6.63
C LEU A 59 12.76 0.37 7.48
N THR A 60 12.79 1.10 8.60
CA THR A 60 11.59 1.30 9.42
C THR A 60 10.61 2.21 8.68
N GLN A 61 9.34 2.22 9.07
CA GLN A 61 8.35 3.13 8.46
C GLN A 61 8.81 4.60 8.52
N ALA A 62 9.43 5.03 9.61
CA ALA A 62 9.97 6.39 9.73
C ALA A 62 11.11 6.65 8.73
N GLN A 63 11.99 5.67 8.51
CA GLN A 63 13.05 5.79 7.51
C GLN A 63 12.51 5.75 6.08
N VAL A 64 11.44 4.99 5.82
CA VAL A 64 10.73 5.03 4.53
C VAL A 64 10.16 6.43 4.30
N ASP A 65 9.55 7.04 5.32
CA ASP A 65 9.05 8.40 5.24
C ASP A 65 10.17 9.41 4.95
N ASP A 66 11.30 9.30 5.65
CA ASP A 66 12.50 10.11 5.37
C ASP A 66 12.95 9.96 3.92
N VAL A 67 13.02 8.72 3.41
CA VAL A 67 13.39 8.44 2.00
C VAL A 67 12.41 9.08 1.02
N LEU A 68 11.10 9.00 1.28
CA LEU A 68 10.07 9.62 0.43
C LEU A 68 10.18 11.15 0.40
N HIS A 69 10.75 11.76 1.44
CA HIS A 69 11.05 13.19 1.54
C HIS A 69 12.48 13.55 1.11
N GLY A 70 13.22 12.63 0.50
CA GLY A 70 14.55 12.88 -0.08
C GLY A 70 15.74 12.54 0.84
N GLY A 71 15.48 11.91 1.98
CA GLY A 71 16.50 11.37 2.86
C GLY A 71 17.33 10.25 2.23
N THR A 72 18.51 10.01 2.82
CA THR A 72 19.47 8.99 2.40
C THR A 72 20.06 8.27 3.60
N PHE A 73 20.33 6.98 3.45
CA PHE A 73 20.83 6.06 4.46
C PHE A 73 22.07 5.32 3.91
N PRO A 74 23.29 5.85 4.13
CA PRO A 74 24.52 5.20 3.69
C PRO A 74 24.60 3.75 4.18
N ASN A 75 25.07 2.84 3.31
CA ASN A 75 25.07 1.38 3.47
C ASN A 75 23.69 0.70 3.34
N ARG A 76 22.64 1.45 2.96
CA ARG A 76 21.27 0.96 2.70
C ARG A 76 20.76 1.41 1.33
N GLU A 77 21.67 1.67 0.39
CA GLU A 77 21.35 2.26 -0.92
C GLU A 77 20.38 1.39 -1.73
N ARG A 78 20.46 0.06 -1.56
CA ARG A 78 19.49 -0.87 -2.15
C ARG A 78 18.10 -0.66 -1.58
N ASP A 79 17.98 -0.64 -0.25
CA ASP A 79 16.71 -0.50 0.45
C ASP A 79 16.06 0.86 0.11
N GLU A 80 16.86 1.93 0.02
CA GLU A 80 16.38 3.24 -0.44
C GLU A 80 15.86 3.21 -1.87
N ARG A 81 16.58 2.57 -2.78
CA ARG A 81 16.21 2.52 -4.19
C ARG A 81 14.91 1.75 -4.39
N GLU A 82 14.70 0.67 -3.64
CA GLU A 82 13.44 -0.07 -3.65
C GLU A 82 12.27 0.80 -3.17
N VAL A 83 12.45 1.56 -2.08
CA VAL A 83 11.44 2.52 -1.59
C VAL A 83 11.15 3.63 -2.60
N LYS A 84 12.18 4.21 -3.23
CA LYS A 84 12.03 5.31 -4.21
C LYS A 84 11.34 4.83 -5.51
N ASN A 85 11.49 3.56 -5.86
CA ASN A 85 10.94 2.97 -7.08
C ASN A 85 9.50 2.44 -6.93
N TYR A 86 8.98 2.39 -5.70
CA TYR A 86 7.61 1.99 -5.38
C TYR A 86 6.63 3.18 -5.50
#